data_AF-A0A9D1MQH3-F1
#
_entry.id   AF-A0A9D1MQH3-F1
#
_cell.length_a   1.000
_cell.length_b   1.000
_cell.length_c   1.000
_cell.angle_alpha   90.00
_cell.angle_beta   90.00
_cell.angle_gamma   90.00
#
_symmetry.space_group_name_H-M   'P 1'
#
loop_
_entity.id
_entity.type
_entity.pdbx_description
1 polymer ?
#
loop_
_entity_poly.entity_id
_entity_poly.type
_entity_poly.pdbx_seq_one_letter_code
_entity_poly.pdbx_strand_id
1 'polypeptide(L)'
;KDTEDASFFKKITSNTYYRLINLLSKVHVTPGGSDFRLMDRSAVDALKMYGERARFIRGMVNNLGFKIINYEFVAPARFAGESKYNLRKMLHFALDGITAFSNVPLRWAFYLGLILGFCSMLLMGHVLFIKIFTDEAVPGWATLTGSVLFLGGVQLIGIGILGEYIGRIFEEVKQRPLYIIARHLKKR
;
A
#
# COMPACT_ATOMS: atom_id res chain seq x y z
N LYS A 1 -1.47 23.98 -0.64
CA LYS A 1 -1.24 24.21 -2.09
C LYS A 1 0.11 23.62 -2.48
N ASP A 2 0.30 23.29 -3.75
CA ASP A 2 1.55 22.69 -4.23
C ASP A 2 2.73 23.67 -4.08
N THR A 3 3.95 23.14 -3.96
CA THR A 3 5.20 23.93 -4.02
C THR A 3 5.30 24.59 -5.40
N GLU A 4 5.77 25.85 -5.45
CA GLU A 4 5.87 26.62 -6.70
C GLU A 4 6.68 25.90 -7.80
N ASP A 5 7.68 25.09 -7.42
CA ASP A 5 8.55 24.34 -8.37
C ASP A 5 8.13 22.87 -8.59
N ALA A 6 6.89 22.49 -8.27
CA ALA A 6 6.46 21.11 -8.44
C ALA A 6 6.29 20.74 -9.93
N SER A 7 7.18 19.88 -10.44
CA SER A 7 7.04 19.29 -11.79
C SER A 7 5.65 18.67 -12.02
N PHE A 8 5.10 18.86 -13.22
CA PHE A 8 3.78 18.33 -13.63
C PHE A 8 3.62 16.83 -13.34
N PHE A 9 4.67 16.03 -13.57
CA PHE A 9 4.68 14.60 -13.27
C PHE A 9 4.52 14.30 -11.78
N LYS A 10 5.17 15.08 -10.90
CA LYS A 10 5.03 14.95 -9.44
C LYS A 10 3.61 15.30 -8.99
N LYS A 11 2.99 16.28 -9.64
CA LYS A 11 1.61 16.70 -9.33
C LYS A 11 0.61 15.60 -9.63
N ILE A 12 0.71 14.98 -10.82
CA ILE A 12 -0.17 13.88 -11.21
C ILE A 12 0.03 12.68 -10.27
N THR A 13 1.28 12.25 -10.08
CA THR A 13 1.58 11.06 -9.24
C THR A 13 1.13 11.26 -7.79
N SER A 14 1.33 12.45 -7.23
CA SER A 14 0.86 12.81 -5.88
C SER A 14 -0.66 12.76 -5.77
N ASN A 15 -1.38 13.40 -6.70
CA ASN A 15 -2.84 13.41 -6.68
C ASN A 15 -3.44 12.02 -6.86
N THR A 16 -2.87 11.21 -7.77
CA THR A 16 -3.30 9.81 -7.97
C THR A 16 -3.06 8.98 -6.71
N TYR A 17 -1.91 9.15 -6.05
CA TYR A 17 -1.62 8.47 -4.79
C TYR A 17 -2.63 8.81 -3.71
N TYR A 18 -2.92 10.10 -3.47
CA TYR A 18 -3.87 10.50 -2.43
C TYR A 18 -5.31 10.06 -2.75
N ARG A 19 -5.70 9.98 -4.02
CA ARG A 19 -6.99 9.41 -4.41
C ARG A 19 -7.03 7.90 -4.14
N LEU A 20 -5.99 7.17 -4.52
CA LEU A 20 -5.91 5.72 -4.31
C LEU A 20 -5.92 5.37 -2.82
N ILE A 21 -5.09 6.02 -2.01
CA ILE A 21 -5.05 5.71 -0.57
C ILE A 21 -6.37 6.04 0.11
N ASN A 22 -7.04 7.15 -0.25
CA ASN A 22 -8.34 7.50 0.32
C ASN A 22 -9.48 6.59 -0.16
N LEU A 23 -9.33 5.94 -1.32
CA LEU A 23 -10.27 4.93 -1.79
C LEU A 23 -10.07 3.58 -1.11
N LEU A 24 -8.81 3.22 -0.86
CA LEU A 24 -8.42 1.90 -0.32
C LEU A 24 -8.41 1.87 1.21
N SER A 25 -8.12 3.00 1.86
CA SER A 25 -7.99 3.13 3.32
C SER A 25 -9.29 3.59 3.96
N LYS A 26 -9.55 3.13 5.19
CA LYS A 26 -10.62 3.70 6.03
C LYS A 26 -10.24 5.06 6.62
N VAL A 27 -8.95 5.34 6.74
CA VAL A 27 -8.43 6.59 7.28
C VAL A 27 -8.28 7.60 6.15
N HIS A 28 -8.99 8.72 6.26
CA HIS A 28 -8.86 9.82 5.32
C HIS A 28 -7.51 10.52 5.52
N VAL A 29 -6.70 10.55 4.46
CA VAL A 29 -5.42 11.24 4.40
C VAL A 29 -5.60 12.52 3.59
N THR A 30 -5.36 13.66 4.24
CA THR A 30 -5.43 14.97 3.59
C THR A 30 -4.45 15.07 2.42
N PRO A 31 -4.93 15.28 1.18
CA PRO A 31 -4.07 15.44 0.01
C PRO A 31 -3.13 16.63 0.16
N GLY A 32 -1.88 16.47 -0.28
CA GLY A 32 -0.87 17.52 -0.13
C GLY A 32 -0.49 17.83 1.32
N GLY A 33 -0.87 16.97 2.27
CA GLY A 33 -0.54 17.13 3.68
C GLY A 33 0.98 17.21 3.89
N SER A 34 1.43 18.34 4.44
CA SER A 34 2.81 18.51 4.88
C SER A 34 3.04 17.73 6.18
N ASP A 35 4.30 17.37 6.46
CA ASP A 35 4.67 16.89 7.79
C ASP A 35 4.74 18.05 8.80
N PHE A 36 4.71 19.29 8.32
CA PHE A 36 4.61 20.51 9.13
C PHE A 36 3.24 20.62 9.82
N ARG A 37 3.25 20.59 11.15
CA ARG A 37 2.04 20.60 11.98
C ARG A 37 2.33 21.09 13.40
N LEU A 38 1.30 21.62 14.06
CA LEU A 38 1.26 21.85 15.49
C LEU A 38 0.35 20.78 16.12
N MET A 39 0.79 20.19 17.22
CA MET A 39 0.04 19.15 17.94
C MET A 39 -0.07 19.53 19.41
N ASP A 40 -1.27 19.42 19.96
CA ASP A 40 -1.48 19.54 21.40
C ASP A 40 -0.77 18.41 22.16
N ARG A 41 -0.43 18.64 23.42
CA ARG A 41 0.25 17.66 24.26
C ARG A 41 -0.52 16.34 24.33
N SER A 42 -1.84 16.39 24.46
CA SER A 42 -2.70 15.20 24.50
C SER A 42 -2.58 14.35 23.23
N ALA A 43 -2.57 14.98 22.06
CA ALA A 43 -2.40 14.31 20.77
C ALA A 43 -1.00 13.70 20.62
N VAL A 44 0.04 14.38 21.10
CA VAL A 44 1.42 13.85 21.10
C VAL A 44 1.53 12.63 22.00
N ASP A 45 0.96 12.68 23.20
CA ASP A 45 1.01 11.56 24.14
C ASP A 45 0.21 10.35 23.63
N ALA A 46 -0.91 10.58 22.92
CA ALA A 46 -1.61 9.51 22.21
C ALA A 46 -0.79 8.88 21.08
N LEU A 47 -0.13 9.70 20.26
CA LEU A 47 0.74 9.21 19.19
C LEU A 47 1.91 8.37 19.71
N LYS A 48 2.46 8.70 20.90
CA LYS A 48 3.53 7.92 21.52
C LYS A 48 3.13 6.49 21.89
N MET A 49 1.83 6.23 22.06
CA MET A 49 1.33 4.88 22.33
C MET A 49 1.42 3.97 21.10
N TYR A 50 1.60 4.53 19.89
CA TYR A 50 1.66 3.75 18.66
C TYR A 50 3.03 3.06 18.55
N GLY A 51 3.01 1.73 18.77
CA GLY A 51 4.16 0.85 18.65
C GLY A 51 4.53 0.45 17.22
N GLU A 52 3.68 0.80 16.24
CA GLU A 52 3.81 0.40 14.84
C GLU A 52 5.21 0.70 14.28
N ARG A 53 5.81 -0.31 13.62
CA ARG A 53 7.10 -0.15 12.94
C ARG A 53 6.98 0.48 11.57
N ALA A 54 5.97 0.09 10.80
CA ALA A 54 5.69 0.63 9.48
C ALA A 54 4.99 1.99 9.60
N ARG A 55 5.77 3.03 9.89
CA ARG A 55 5.24 4.35 10.28
C ARG A 55 4.86 5.21 9.09
N PHE A 56 3.58 5.22 8.76
CA PHE A 56 2.99 6.25 7.92
C PHE A 56 2.34 7.33 8.79
N ILE A 57 3.16 8.26 9.29
CA ILE A 57 2.77 9.30 10.26
C ILE A 57 1.58 10.13 9.79
N ARG A 58 1.46 10.38 8.48
CA ARG A 58 0.33 11.13 7.90
C ARG A 58 -1.00 10.42 8.15
N GLY A 59 -1.06 9.11 7.96
CA GLY A 59 -2.24 8.30 8.28
C GLY A 59 -2.43 8.15 9.78
N MET A 60 -1.37 7.89 10.54
CA MET A 60 -1.44 7.72 11.99
C MET A 60 -2.06 8.91 12.69
N VAL A 61 -1.61 10.13 12.37
CA VAL A 61 -2.13 11.35 13.00
C VAL A 61 -3.59 11.58 12.63
N ASN A 62 -3.98 11.33 11.37
CA ASN A 62 -5.38 11.43 10.95
C ASN A 62 -6.27 10.35 11.61
N ASN A 63 -5.68 9.22 12.00
CA ASN A 63 -6.39 8.13 12.68
C ASN A 63 -6.57 8.36 14.19
N LEU A 64 -5.87 9.32 14.81
CA LEU A 64 -5.95 9.54 16.26
C LEU A 64 -7.34 10.04 16.73
N GLY A 65 -8.17 10.56 15.82
CA GLY A 65 -9.53 11.02 16.14
C GLY A 65 -9.64 12.39 16.83
N PHE A 66 -8.53 13.10 17.02
CA PHE A 66 -8.55 14.48 17.53
C PHE A 66 -9.12 15.45 16.48
N LYS A 67 -9.49 16.65 16.93
CA LYS A 67 -9.91 17.73 16.04
C LYS A 67 -8.73 18.20 15.18
N ILE A 68 -8.90 18.18 13.87
CA ILE A 68 -7.89 18.60 12.90
C ILE A 68 -8.38 19.86 12.17
N ILE A 69 -7.49 20.85 12.06
CA ILE A 69 -7.71 22.04 11.24
C ILE A 69 -6.56 22.12 10.25
N ASN A 70 -6.89 22.24 8.96
CA ASN A 70 -5.90 22.38 7.90
C ASN A 70 -5.69 23.85 7.58
N TYR A 71 -4.44 24.30 7.56
CA TYR A 71 -4.09 25.65 7.13
C TYR A 71 -3.40 25.58 5.77
N GLU A 72 -3.98 26.25 4.78
CA GLU A 72 -3.39 26.28 3.45
C GLU A 72 -2.22 27.25 3.40
N PHE A 73 -1.06 26.75 2.98
CA PHE A 73 0.07 27.58 2.60
C PHE A 73 0.67 27.09 1.28
N VAL A 74 1.44 27.97 0.66
CA VAL A 74 2.29 27.66 -0.50
C VAL A 74 3.70 27.48 0.05
N ALA A 75 4.27 26.29 -0.13
CA ALA A 75 5.65 26.07 0.28
C ALA A 75 6.59 26.77 -0.73
N PRO A 76 7.52 27.62 -0.26
CA PRO A 76 8.47 28.28 -1.15
C PRO A 76 9.43 27.26 -1.77
N ALA A 77 10.09 27.68 -2.86
CA ALA A 77 11.21 26.98 -3.46
C ALA A 77 12.26 26.61 -2.40
N ARG A 78 12.88 25.43 -2.54
CA ARG A 78 13.98 25.06 -1.64
C ARG A 78 15.16 25.99 -1.90
N PHE A 79 15.63 26.66 -0.85
CA PHE A 79 16.80 27.53 -0.94
C PHE A 79 18.07 26.78 -1.39
N ALA A 80 18.25 25.53 -0.93
CA ALA A 80 19.39 24.70 -1.31
C ALA A 80 19.06 23.20 -1.22
N GLY A 81 19.84 22.41 -1.97
CA GLY A 81 19.80 20.95 -1.95
C GLY A 81 18.70 20.33 -2.82
N GLU A 82 18.84 19.03 -3.08
CA GLU A 82 17.90 18.28 -3.91
C GLU A 82 16.90 17.45 -3.10
N SER A 83 15.80 17.09 -3.76
CA SER A 83 14.80 16.18 -3.19
C SER A 83 15.40 14.80 -2.93
N LYS A 84 15.47 14.40 -1.65
CA LYS A 84 15.83 13.02 -1.28
C LYS A 84 14.75 11.98 -1.62
N TYR A 85 13.56 12.45 -2.02
CA TYR A 85 12.46 11.62 -2.52
C TYR A 85 12.60 11.41 -4.02
N ASN A 86 13.05 10.21 -4.40
CA ASN A 86 13.01 9.69 -5.76
C ASN A 86 11.76 8.83 -5.96
N LEU A 87 11.47 8.43 -7.21
CA LEU A 87 10.28 7.65 -7.56
C LEU A 87 10.18 6.35 -6.74
N ARG A 88 11.29 5.64 -6.54
CA ARG A 88 11.33 4.39 -5.77
C ARG A 88 10.89 4.61 -4.31
N LYS A 89 11.38 5.65 -3.64
CA LYS A 89 10.97 5.99 -2.27
C LYS A 89 9.51 6.43 -2.20
N MET A 90 9.02 7.13 -3.21
CA MET A 90 7.60 7.49 -3.29
C MET A 90 6.70 6.26 -3.43
N LEU A 91 7.08 5.31 -4.28
CA LEU A 91 6.35 4.05 -4.42
C LEU A 91 6.38 3.22 -3.14
N HIS A 92 7.54 3.11 -2.50
CA HIS A 92 7.67 2.43 -1.21
C HIS A 92 6.78 3.08 -0.14
N PHE A 93 6.83 4.41 -0.03
CA PHE A 93 5.98 5.17 0.88
C PHE A 93 4.48 4.99 0.59
N ALA A 94 4.12 4.90 -0.69
CA ALA A 94 2.75 4.66 -1.09
C ALA A 94 2.27 3.26 -0.71
N LEU A 95 3.10 2.24 -0.97
CA LEU A 95 2.83 0.86 -0.57
C LEU A 95 2.73 0.74 0.95
N ASP A 96 3.61 1.37 1.71
CA ASP A 96 3.54 1.41 3.18
C ASP A 96 2.23 2.02 3.68
N GLY A 97 1.80 3.14 3.10
CA GLY A 97 0.54 3.78 3.47
C GLY A 97 -0.67 2.91 3.17
N ILE A 98 -0.72 2.27 2.00
CA ILE A 98 -1.85 1.40 1.62
C ILE A 98 -1.88 0.16 2.52
N THR A 99 -0.77 -0.55 2.66
CA THR A 99 -0.72 -1.82 3.41
C THR A 99 -0.87 -1.65 4.92
N ALA A 100 -0.44 -0.52 5.50
CA ALA A 100 -0.63 -0.23 6.92
C ALA A 100 -2.09 0.08 7.28
N PHE A 101 -2.85 0.71 6.38
CA PHE A 101 -4.22 1.18 6.65
C PHE A 101 -5.31 0.47 5.85
N SER A 102 -4.95 -0.53 5.04
CA SER A 102 -5.89 -1.24 4.18
C SER A 102 -5.58 -2.73 4.06
N ASN A 103 -6.63 -3.54 4.14
CA ASN A 103 -6.62 -4.96 3.79
C ASN A 103 -7.18 -5.19 2.38
N VAL A 104 -7.43 -4.12 1.62
CA VAL A 104 -8.05 -4.19 0.29
C VAL A 104 -7.18 -5.01 -0.67
N PRO A 105 -5.85 -4.78 -0.81
CA PRO A 105 -5.00 -5.60 -1.69
C PRO A 105 -5.12 -7.10 -1.43
N LEU A 106 -5.14 -7.50 -0.16
CA LEU A 106 -5.31 -8.90 0.25
C LEU A 106 -6.68 -9.45 -0.15
N ARG A 107 -7.75 -8.67 0.04
CA ARG A 107 -9.12 -9.06 -0.38
C ARG A 107 -9.25 -9.18 -1.89
N TRP A 108 -8.61 -8.29 -2.66
CA TRP A 108 -8.60 -8.37 -4.11
C TRP A 108 -7.94 -9.65 -4.62
N ALA A 109 -6.77 -10.01 -4.06
CA ALA A 109 -6.10 -11.26 -4.39
C ALA A 109 -7.01 -12.48 -4.11
N PHE A 110 -7.71 -12.47 -2.98
CA PHE A 110 -8.68 -13.51 -2.63
C PHE A 110 -9.85 -13.61 -3.62
N TYR A 111 -10.52 -12.49 -3.92
CA TYR A 111 -11.65 -12.50 -4.86
C TYR A 111 -11.23 -12.86 -6.29
N LEU A 112 -10.07 -12.40 -6.75
CA LEU A 112 -9.53 -12.79 -8.04
C LEU A 112 -9.28 -14.31 -8.09
N GLY A 113 -8.72 -14.88 -7.03
CA GLY A 113 -8.55 -16.32 -6.89
C GLY A 113 -9.88 -17.08 -6.96
N LEU A 114 -10.93 -16.59 -6.29
CA LEU A 114 -12.27 -17.19 -6.35
C LEU A 114 -12.87 -17.15 -7.76
N ILE A 115 -12.78 -16.01 -8.45
CA ILE A 115 -13.31 -15.86 -9.81
C ILE A 115 -12.58 -16.79 -10.77
N LEU A 116 -11.24 -16.84 -10.71
CA LEU A 116 -10.46 -17.73 -11.56
C LEU A 116 -10.69 -19.20 -11.25
N GLY A 117 -10.85 -19.56 -9.97
CA GLY A 117 -11.23 -20.91 -9.55
C GLY A 117 -12.59 -21.32 -10.13
N PHE A 118 -13.58 -20.43 -10.07
CA PHE A 118 -14.90 -20.66 -10.66
C PHE A 118 -14.83 -20.83 -12.18
N CYS A 119 -14.10 -19.96 -12.88
CA CYS A 119 -13.87 -20.10 -14.33
C CYS A 119 -13.17 -21.42 -14.68
N SER A 120 -12.21 -21.86 -13.85
CA SER A 120 -11.53 -23.15 -14.03
C SER A 120 -12.48 -24.33 -13.87
N MET A 121 -13.41 -24.29 -12.91
CA MET A 121 -14.45 -25.32 -12.75
C MET A 121 -15.39 -25.40 -13.96
N LEU A 122 -15.81 -24.25 -14.51
CA LEU A 122 -16.64 -24.21 -15.71
C LEU A 122 -15.91 -24.80 -16.92
N LEU A 123 -14.64 -24.42 -17.12
CA LEU A 123 -13.82 -24.92 -18.21
C LEU A 123 -13.58 -26.43 -18.07
N MET A 124 -13.34 -26.93 -16.85
CA MET A 124 -13.24 -28.36 -16.57
C MET A 124 -14.54 -29.09 -16.91
N GLY A 125 -15.71 -28.55 -16.53
CA GLY A 125 -17.01 -29.11 -16.87
C GLY A 125 -17.23 -29.20 -18.39
N HIS A 126 -16.86 -28.16 -19.13
CA HIS A 126 -16.92 -28.15 -20.60
C HIS A 126 -16.00 -29.20 -21.24
N VAL A 127 -14.76 -29.33 -20.75
CA VAL A 127 -13.81 -30.35 -21.24
C VAL A 127 -14.32 -31.77 -20.98
N LEU A 128 -14.88 -32.03 -19.79
CA LEU A 128 -15.49 -33.32 -19.47
C LEU A 128 -16.70 -33.63 -20.35
N PHE A 129 -17.54 -32.64 -20.63
CA PHE A 129 -18.68 -32.79 -21.53
C PHE A 129 -18.22 -33.22 -22.93
N ILE A 130 -17.28 -32.50 -23.55
CA ILE A 130 -16.75 -32.87 -24.87
C ILE A 130 -16.13 -34.27 -24.83
N LYS A 131 -15.38 -34.60 -23.77
CA LYS A 131 -14.70 -35.90 -23.66
C LYS A 131 -15.67 -37.09 -23.58
N ILE A 132 -16.86 -36.91 -23.00
CA ILE A 132 -17.85 -37.98 -22.80
C ILE A 132 -18.81 -38.09 -23.98
N PHE A 133 -19.20 -36.97 -24.58
CA PHE A 133 -20.25 -36.92 -25.60
C PHE A 133 -19.73 -36.78 -27.04
N THR A 134 -18.42 -36.53 -27.23
CA THR A 134 -17.82 -36.28 -28.54
C THR A 134 -16.47 -37.00 -28.69
N ASP A 135 -16.15 -37.47 -29.90
CA ASP A 135 -14.85 -38.09 -30.25
C ASP A 135 -13.83 -37.09 -30.85
N GLU A 136 -14.10 -35.78 -30.75
CA GLU A 136 -13.19 -34.76 -31.25
C GLU A 136 -11.94 -34.65 -30.37
N ALA A 137 -10.80 -35.06 -30.91
CA ALA A 137 -9.50 -34.89 -30.27
C ALA A 137 -9.09 -33.40 -30.31
N VAL A 138 -9.33 -32.67 -29.21
CA VAL A 138 -8.98 -31.25 -29.12
C VAL A 138 -7.46 -31.07 -28.96
N PRO A 139 -6.75 -30.40 -29.88
CA PRO A 139 -5.35 -30.03 -29.70
C PRO A 139 -5.22 -28.99 -28.59
N GLY A 140 -4.79 -29.43 -27.40
CA GLY A 140 -4.86 -28.62 -26.17
C GLY A 140 -3.57 -27.93 -25.74
N TRP A 141 -2.46 -28.06 -26.47
CA TRP A 141 -1.14 -27.66 -25.94
C TRP A 141 -1.00 -26.15 -25.73
N ALA A 142 -1.45 -25.32 -26.68
CA ALA A 142 -1.37 -23.87 -26.56
C ALA A 142 -2.28 -23.34 -25.44
N THR A 143 -3.52 -23.83 -25.37
CA THR A 143 -4.48 -23.48 -24.31
C THR A 143 -4.04 -23.97 -22.94
N LEU A 144 -3.48 -25.17 -22.84
CA LEU A 144 -2.93 -25.72 -21.60
C LEU A 144 -1.74 -24.90 -21.11
N THR A 145 -0.75 -24.67 -21.99
CA THR A 145 0.47 -23.93 -21.65
C THR A 145 0.14 -22.49 -21.25
N GLY A 146 -0.72 -21.82 -22.02
CA GLY A 146 -1.20 -20.47 -21.69
C GLY A 146 -1.95 -20.42 -20.36
N SER A 147 -2.84 -21.38 -20.09
CA SER A 147 -3.62 -21.42 -18.83
C SER A 147 -2.72 -21.67 -17.62
N VAL A 148 -1.76 -22.59 -17.72
CA VAL A 148 -0.83 -22.89 -16.62
C VAL A 148 0.07 -21.69 -16.33
N LEU A 149 0.64 -21.05 -17.34
CA LEU A 149 1.47 -19.85 -17.15
C LEU A 149 0.66 -18.68 -16.56
N PHE A 150 -0.57 -18.48 -17.03
CA PHE A 150 -1.45 -17.44 -16.52
C PHE A 150 -1.83 -17.68 -15.06
N LEU A 151 -2.31 -18.89 -14.72
CA LEU A 151 -2.66 -19.24 -13.34
C LEU A 151 -1.44 -19.19 -12.42
N GLY A 152 -0.28 -19.68 -12.87
CA GLY A 152 0.98 -19.60 -12.14
C GLY A 152 1.40 -18.14 -11.89
N GLY A 153 1.29 -17.27 -12.90
CA GLY A 153 1.56 -15.83 -12.75
C GLY A 153 0.64 -15.18 -11.71
N VAL A 154 -0.67 -15.44 -11.76
CA VAL A 154 -1.63 -14.91 -10.78
C VAL A 154 -1.35 -15.44 -9.37
N GLN A 155 -1.02 -16.72 -9.23
CA GLN A 155 -0.64 -17.30 -7.93
C GLN A 155 0.60 -16.64 -7.35
N LEU A 156 1.64 -16.41 -8.16
CA LEU A 156 2.86 -15.72 -7.72
C LEU A 156 2.56 -14.28 -7.27
N ILE A 157 1.66 -13.57 -7.96
CA ILE A 157 1.18 -12.25 -7.52
C ILE A 157 0.48 -12.36 -6.16
N GLY A 158 -0.43 -13.33 -6.00
CA GLY A 158 -1.14 -13.56 -4.74
C GLY A 158 -0.20 -13.87 -3.57
N ILE A 159 0.79 -14.73 -3.80
CA ILE A 159 1.85 -15.06 -2.82
C ILE A 159 2.69 -13.82 -2.52
N GLY A 160 3.03 -13.00 -3.52
CA GLY A 160 3.75 -11.74 -3.31
C GLY A 160 3.00 -10.77 -2.40
N ILE A 161 1.69 -10.60 -2.63
CA ILE A 161 0.82 -9.78 -1.75
C ILE A 161 0.82 -10.36 -0.34
N LEU A 162 0.59 -11.67 -0.18
CA LEU A 162 0.60 -12.32 1.12
C LEU A 162 1.96 -12.18 1.83
N GLY A 163 3.06 -12.32 1.12
CA GLY A 163 4.42 -12.13 1.61
C GLY A 163 4.67 -10.72 2.15
N GLU A 164 4.12 -9.69 1.51
CA GLU A 164 4.21 -8.30 1.99
C GLU A 164 3.51 -8.12 3.34
N TYR A 165 2.31 -8.70 3.52
CA TYR A 165 1.61 -8.64 4.80
C TYR A 165 2.31 -9.49 5.88
N ILE A 166 2.80 -10.68 5.53
CA ILE A 166 3.57 -11.52 6.47
C ILE A 166 4.86 -10.81 6.90
N GLY A 167 5.57 -10.16 5.98
CA GLY A 167 6.77 -9.37 6.29
C GLY A 167 6.48 -8.27 7.31
N ARG A 168 5.33 -7.59 7.17
CA ARG A 168 4.89 -6.57 8.14
C ARG A 168 4.55 -7.17 9.50
N ILE A 169 3.83 -8.28 9.52
CA ILE A 169 3.55 -9.02 10.76
C ILE A 169 4.87 -9.44 11.43
N PHE A 170 5.82 -9.96 10.65
CA PHE A 170 7.14 -10.36 11.15
C PHE A 170 7.90 -9.18 11.76
N GLU A 171 7.94 -8.02 11.08
CA GLU A 171 8.54 -6.82 11.66
C GLU A 171 7.85 -6.41 12.96
N GLU A 172 6.51 -6.43 13.02
CA GLU A 172 5.76 -6.03 14.21
C GLU A 172 6.00 -7.01 15.39
N VAL A 173 6.01 -8.32 15.12
CA VAL A 173 6.20 -9.37 16.14
C VAL A 173 7.63 -9.42 16.68
N LYS A 174 8.64 -8.93 15.95
CA LYS A 174 10.04 -8.87 16.47
C LYS A 174 10.18 -8.08 17.76
N GLN A 175 9.31 -7.10 18.03
CA GLN A 175 9.31 -6.30 19.26
C GLN A 175 10.68 -5.65 19.63
N ARG A 176 11.59 -5.44 18.65
CA ARG A 176 12.82 -4.65 18.81
C ARG A 176 12.50 -3.17 19.17
N PRO A 177 13.28 -2.48 19.98
CA PRO A 177 13.09 -1.04 20.15
C PRO A 177 13.32 -0.31 18.82
N LEU A 178 12.59 0.79 18.59
CA LEU A 178 12.69 1.59 17.35
C LEU A 178 14.04 2.28 17.21
N TYR A 179 14.60 2.68 18.35
CA TYR A 179 15.91 3.25 18.48
C TYR A 179 16.44 2.95 19.88
N ILE A 180 17.75 2.95 20.02
CA ILE A 180 18.42 2.84 21.31
C ILE A 180 19.16 4.15 21.53
N ILE A 181 18.95 4.77 22.70
CA ILE A 181 19.63 6.00 23.06
C ILE A 181 21.03 5.65 23.52
N ALA A 182 22.04 6.04 22.74
CA ALA A 182 23.44 5.77 23.09
C ALA A 182 23.95 6.68 24.23
N ARG A 183 23.50 7.95 24.27
CA ARG A 183 23.90 8.91 25.30
C ARG A 183 22.89 10.05 25.42
N HIS A 184 22.57 10.44 26.66
CA HIS A 184 21.92 11.72 26.93
C HIS A 184 22.98 12.81 27.07
N LEU A 185 22.96 13.79 26.16
CA LEU A 185 23.69 15.03 26.37
C LEU A 185 22.84 15.90 27.30
N LYS A 186 23.32 16.20 28.52
CA LYS A 186 22.63 17.14 29.42
C LYS A 186 22.41 18.46 28.66
N LYS A 187 21.15 18.88 28.54
CA LYS A 187 20.86 20.28 28.20
C LYS A 187 21.38 21.14 29.36
N ARG A 188 22.29 22.08 29.06
CA ARG A 188 22.52 23.23 29.93
C ARG A 188 21.26 24.10 29.92
#